data_AF-A0A239D3U2-F1
#
_entry.id   AF-A0A239D3U2-F1
#
_cell.length_a   1.000
_cell.length_b   1.000
_cell.length_c   1.000
_cell.angle_alpha   90.00
_cell.angle_beta   90.00
_cell.angle_gamma   90.00
#
_symmetry.space_group_name_H-M   'P 1'
#
loop_
_entity.id
_entity.type
_entity.pdbx_description
1 polymer ?
#
loop_
_entity_poly.entity_id
_entity_poly.type
_entity_poly.pdbx_seq_one_letter_code
_entity_poly.pdbx_strand_id
1 'polypeptide(L)' 'MTTDPTPKFDANYVATLRQVLDIAVQQIAVQHRTPATKAMMAETIVRHAAGGITDAHALVSHAVTAGANGAP' A
#
# COMPACT_ATOMS: atom_id res chain seq x y z
N MET A 1 12.54 -31.85 -4.36
CA MET A 1 11.75 -30.70 -4.84
C MET A 1 12.13 -29.52 -3.97
N THR A 2 12.96 -28.62 -4.48
CA THR A 2 13.41 -27.43 -3.76
C THR A 2 12.25 -26.46 -3.64
N THR A 3 11.78 -26.21 -2.42
CA THR A 3 10.86 -25.12 -2.11
C THR A 3 11.60 -23.81 -2.31
N ASP A 4 11.53 -23.28 -3.53
CA ASP A 4 11.98 -21.92 -3.82
C ASP A 4 11.17 -20.97 -2.94
N PRO A 5 11.78 -20.12 -2.10
CA PRO A 5 11.04 -19.12 -1.37
C PRO A 5 10.48 -18.14 -2.40
N THR A 6 9.22 -18.35 -2.81
CA THR A 6 8.45 -17.40 -3.61
C THR A 6 8.84 -15.99 -3.17
N PRO A 7 9.38 -15.14 -4.05
CA PRO A 7 9.74 -13.79 -3.66
C PRO A 7 8.47 -13.17 -3.09
N LYS A 8 8.46 -12.93 -1.78
CA LYS A 8 7.28 -12.42 -1.08
C LYS A 8 6.80 -11.09 -1.69
N PHE A 9 7.68 -10.45 -2.45
CA PHE A 9 7.43 -9.31 -3.32
C PHE A 9 8.17 -9.45 -4.66
N ASP A 10 7.57 -10.14 -5.64
CA ASP A 10 8.03 -10.10 -7.03
C ASP A 10 8.00 -8.67 -7.61
N ALA A 11 8.82 -8.38 -8.62
CA ALA A 11 8.86 -7.05 -9.25
C ALA A 11 7.49 -6.58 -9.77
N ASN A 12 6.72 -7.51 -10.35
CA ASN A 12 5.35 -7.24 -10.79
C ASN A 12 4.42 -6.93 -9.60
N TYR A 13 4.59 -7.64 -8.49
CA TYR A 13 3.82 -7.41 -7.28
C TYR A 13 4.16 -6.04 -6.65
N VAL A 14 5.43 -5.68 -6.56
CA VAL A 14 5.86 -4.35 -6.11
C VAL A 14 5.32 -3.24 -7.01
N ALA A 15 5.29 -3.44 -8.33
CA ALA A 15 4.71 -2.50 -9.27
C ALA A 15 3.21 -2.28 -8.99
N THR A 16 2.46 -3.36 -8.76
CA THR A 16 1.05 -3.29 -8.36
C THR A 16 0.86 -2.52 -7.05
N LEU A 17 1.62 -2.84 -6.00
CA LEU A 17 1.53 -2.13 -4.71
C LEU A 17 1.87 -0.64 -4.85
N ARG A 18 2.82 -0.30 -5.73
CA ARG A 18 3.18 1.09 -6.02
C ARG A 18 2.07 1.82 -6.77
N GLN A 19 1.37 1.17 -7.69
CA GLN A 19 0.19 1.75 -8.34
C GLN A 19 -0.95 1.96 -7.34
N VAL A 20 -1.23 0.97 -6.48
CA VAL A 20 -2.21 1.07 -5.39
C VAL A 20 -1.91 2.28 -4.48
N LEU A 21 -0.64 2.45 -4.09
CA LEU A 21 -0.21 3.59 -3.29
C LEU A 21 -0.44 4.92 -4.01
N ASP A 22 -0.11 5.01 -5.30
CA ASP A 22 -0.28 6.25 -6.05
C ASP A 22 -1.76 6.64 -6.15
N ILE A 23 -2.64 5.68 -6.46
CA ILE A 23 -4.09 5.86 -6.49
C ILE A 23 -4.60 6.33 -5.13
N ALA A 24 -4.18 5.67 -4.05
CA ALA A 24 -4.61 6.03 -2.70
C ALA A 24 -4.18 7.46 -2.32
N VAL A 25 -2.96 7.87 -2.67
CA VAL A 25 -2.46 9.24 -2.43
C VAL A 25 -3.29 10.28 -3.21
N GLN A 26 -3.78 9.94 -4.41
CA GLN A 26 -4.68 10.82 -5.17
C GLN A 26 -6.08 10.96 -4.56
N GLN A 27 -6.50 10.04 -3.68
CA GLN A 27 -7.81 10.10 -3.03
C GLN A 27 -7.81 10.87 -1.70
N ILE A 28 -6.65 11.08 -1.07
CA ILE A 28 -6.54 11.89 0.15
C ILE A 28 -6.45 13.39 -0.20
N ALA A 29 -6.87 14.24 0.75
CA ALA A 29 -6.79 15.68 0.62
C ALA A 29 -5.33 16.14 0.40
N VAL A 30 -5.12 17.11 -0.49
CA VAL A 30 -3.77 17.59 -0.88
C VAL A 30 -2.94 18.02 0.33
N GLN A 31 -3.57 18.64 1.32
CA GLN A 31 -2.97 19.02 2.61
C GLN A 31 -2.35 17.85 3.39
N HIS A 32 -2.84 16.62 3.20
CA HIS A 32 -2.35 15.43 3.89
C HIS A 32 -1.37 14.61 3.03
N ARG A 33 -1.12 14.99 1.77
CA ARG A 33 -0.18 14.31 0.84
C ARG A 33 1.29 14.61 1.18
N THR A 34 1.66 14.46 2.45
CA THR A 34 3.04 14.62 2.91
C THR A 34 3.84 13.34 2.69
N PRO A 35 5.19 13.41 2.64
CA PRO A 35 6.04 12.22 2.58
C PRO A 35 5.77 11.23 3.72
N ALA A 36 5.45 11.74 4.92
CA ALA A 36 5.12 10.93 6.08
C ALA A 36 3.81 10.15 5.88
N THR A 37 2.73 10.82 5.45
CA THR A 37 1.46 10.14 5.15
C THR A 37 1.64 9.10 4.04
N LYS A 38 2.39 9.43 2.98
CA LYS A 38 2.67 8.49 1.89
C LYS A 38 3.43 7.24 2.37
N ALA A 39 4.39 7.40 3.29
CA ALA A 39 5.11 6.27 3.88
C ALA A 39 4.20 5.42 4.76
N MET A 40 3.36 6.03 5.59
CA MET A 40 2.36 5.34 6.41
C MET A 40 1.38 4.52 5.54
N MET A 41 0.86 5.12 4.46
CA MET A 41 -0.01 4.43 3.50
C MET A 41 0.68 3.25 2.83
N ALA A 42 1.95 3.42 2.42
CA ALA A 42 2.75 2.35 1.84
C ALA A 42 2.94 1.19 2.82
N GLU A 43 3.22 1.51 4.08
CA GLU A 43 3.36 0.52 5.14
C GLU A 43 2.05 -0.24 5.40
N THR A 44 0.91 0.47 5.47
CA THR A 44 -0.41 -0.14 5.60
C THR A 44 -0.67 -1.14 4.48
N ILE A 45 -0.41 -0.75 3.22
CA ILE A 45 -0.57 -1.62 2.05
C ILE A 45 0.28 -2.89 2.20
N VAL A 46 1.56 -2.74 2.54
CA VAL A 46 2.49 -3.88 2.68
C VAL A 46 2.09 -4.80 3.84
N ARG A 47 1.64 -4.25 4.98
CA ARG A 47 1.18 -5.05 6.13
C ARG A 47 -0.06 -5.87 5.77
N HIS A 48 -1.05 -5.27 5.10
CA HIS A 48 -2.26 -5.97 4.66
C HIS A 48 -1.96 -7.03 3.59
N ALA A 49 -1.10 -6.69 2.63
CA ALA A 49 -0.58 -7.61 1.64
C ALA A 49 0.12 -8.81 2.28
N ALA A 50 0.97 -8.58 3.28
CA ALA A 50 1.64 -9.65 4.03
C ALA A 50 0.68 -10.49 4.89
N GLY A 51 -0.47 -9.93 5.27
CA GLY A 51 -1.56 -10.62 5.96
C GLY A 51 -2.49 -11.44 5.05
N GLY A 52 -2.23 -11.46 3.73
CA GLY A 52 -3.00 -12.24 2.75
C GLY A 52 -4.06 -11.44 2.00
N ILE A 53 -4.16 -10.12 2.20
CA ILE A 53 -5.06 -9.25 1.42
C ILE A 53 -4.38 -8.87 0.11
N THR A 54 -4.80 -9.48 -1.00
CA THR A 54 -4.26 -9.20 -2.34
C THR A 54 -5.19 -8.36 -3.21
N ASP A 55 -6.40 -8.05 -2.72
CA ASP A 55 -7.36 -7.24 -3.45
C ASP A 55 -6.92 -5.76 -3.51
N ALA A 56 -6.74 -5.24 -4.72
CA ALA A 56 -6.24 -3.89 -4.93
C ALA A 56 -7.20 -2.82 -4.39
N HIS A 57 -8.52 -3.01 -4.50
CA HIS A 57 -9.52 -2.06 -3.99
C HIS A 57 -9.50 -2.00 -2.46
N ALA A 58 -9.39 -3.16 -1.80
CA ALA A 58 -9.25 -3.26 -0.35
C ALA A 58 -7.97 -2.56 0.13
N LEU A 59 -6.83 -2.81 -0.54
CA LEU A 59 -5.57 -2.17 -0.21
C LEU A 59 -5.63 -0.64 -0.38
N VAL A 60 -6.25 -0.14 -1.45
CA VAL A 60 -6.49 1.31 -1.63
C VAL A 60 -7.37 1.84 -0.49
N SER A 61 -8.48 1.17 -0.16
CA SER A 61 -9.39 1.62 0.89
C SER A 61 -8.71 1.71 2.26
N HIS A 62 -7.89 0.71 2.61
CA HIS A 62 -7.12 0.73 3.85
C HIS A 62 -6.08 1.85 3.86
N ALA A 63 -5.37 2.05 2.75
CA ALA A 63 -4.40 3.13 2.61
C ALA A 63 -5.05 4.52 2.71
N VAL A 64 -6.16 4.75 2.02
CA VAL A 64 -6.90 6.02 2.08
C VAL A 64 -7.40 6.29 3.49
N THR A 65 -7.92 5.28 4.17
CA THR A 65 -8.37 5.40 5.57
C THR A 65 -7.21 5.78 6.50
N ALA A 66 -6.04 5.16 6.32
CA ALA A 66 -4.84 5.53 7.06
C ALA A 66 -4.40 6.97 6.76
N GLY A 67 -4.42 7.38 5.49
CA GLY A 67 -4.00 8.73 5.07
C GLY A 67 -5.03 9.84 5.26
N ALA A 68 -6.29 9.50 5.54
CA ALA A 68 -7.39 10.47 5.63
C ALA A 68 -7.17 11.50 6.74
N ASN A 69 -6.58 11.07 7.87
CA ASN A 69 -6.30 11.93 9.01
C ASN A 69 -4.91 12.56 8.98
N GLY A 70 -4.10 12.27 7.95
CA GLY A 70 -2.68 12.59 7.93
C GLY A 70 -1.87 11.66 8.86
N ALA A 71 -0.55 11.57 8.61
CA ALA A 71 0.34 10.94 9.58
C ALA A 71 0.34 11.74 10.91
N PRO A 72 0.35 11.05 12.07
CA PRO A 72 0.41 11.69 13.38
C PRO A 72 1.71 12.47 13.61
#